data_AF-A0A520AD18-F1
#
_entry.id   AF-A0A520AD18-F1
#
_cell.length_a   1.000
_cell.length_b   1.000
_cell.length_c   1.000
_cell.angle_alpha   90.00
_cell.angle_beta   90.00
_cell.angle_gamma   90.00
#
_symmetry.space_group_name_H-M   'P 1'
#
loop_
_entity.id
_entity.type
_entity.pdbx_description
1 polymer ?
#
loop_
_entity_poly.entity_id
_entity_poly.type
_entity_poly.pdbx_seq_one_letter_code
_entity_poly.pdbx_strand_id
1 'polypeptide(L)'
;PFTMITSESFKGVKGKVWAYAVKAGDKLSEKINIEDFDNGVYDFRITGPNGFYRHFTGNKQNPQIVIKAMPEQSGLVSKKLTGNLIFSIENRSSSAVSIQIIDNKYKTATRTVLLKPKATSNLVSNLSKNGNWYDLSIINIGNSIFKHRYSGKIETGQITTSDPYMGNA
;
A
#
# COMPACT_ATOMS: atom_id res chain seq x y z
N PRO A 1 9.32 0.55 -15.40
CA PRO A 1 10.36 0.57 -14.35
C PRO A 1 9.74 1.03 -13.03
N PHE A 2 10.28 0.60 -11.91
CA PHE A 2 9.91 1.11 -10.58
C PHE A 2 11.07 1.92 -10.02
N THR A 3 10.76 3.01 -9.35
CA THR A 3 11.76 3.82 -8.65
C THR A 3 11.34 3.93 -7.20
N MET A 4 12.25 3.57 -6.29
CA MET A 4 12.07 3.82 -4.86
C MET A 4 13.02 4.93 -4.44
N ILE A 5 12.52 5.87 -3.63
CA ILE A 5 13.30 6.96 -3.07
C ILE A 5 13.02 7.07 -1.58
N THR A 6 13.99 7.58 -0.83
CA THR A 6 13.79 8.04 0.55
C THR A 6 14.32 9.45 0.72
N SER A 7 13.61 10.29 1.47
CA SER A 7 14.11 11.61 1.89
C SER A 7 14.92 11.56 3.18
N GLU A 8 14.84 10.45 3.92
CA GLU A 8 15.59 10.23 5.15
C GLU A 8 17.07 9.94 4.85
N SER A 9 17.91 10.17 5.85
CA SER A 9 19.32 9.77 5.76
C SER A 9 19.43 8.26 5.90
N PHE A 10 20.09 7.64 4.93
CA PHE A 10 20.29 6.19 4.84
C PHE A 10 21.79 5.90 4.77
N LYS A 11 22.35 5.32 5.84
CA LYS A 11 23.79 5.06 5.99
C LYS A 11 24.64 6.32 5.78
N GLY A 12 24.24 7.42 6.40
CA GLY A 12 24.93 8.71 6.28
C GLY A 12 24.72 9.46 4.96
N VAL A 13 23.89 8.93 4.04
CA VAL A 13 23.56 9.59 2.77
C VAL A 13 22.12 10.09 2.82
N LYS A 14 21.95 11.41 2.72
CA LYS A 14 20.64 12.03 2.58
C LYS A 14 20.13 11.85 1.14
N GLY A 15 18.96 11.22 0.99
CA GLY A 15 18.36 11.05 -0.34
C GLY A 15 18.95 9.85 -1.09
N LYS A 16 18.40 8.66 -0.87
CA LYS A 16 18.78 7.45 -1.62
C LYS A 16 17.73 7.09 -2.66
N VAL A 17 18.19 6.68 -3.83
CA VAL A 17 17.37 6.21 -4.94
C VAL A 17 17.73 4.75 -5.26
N TRP A 18 16.72 3.93 -5.48
CA TRP A 18 16.83 2.59 -6.03
C TRP A 18 16.01 2.53 -7.32
N ALA A 19 16.63 2.04 -8.40
CA ALA A 19 15.99 1.89 -9.70
C ALA A 19 15.84 0.40 -10.02
N TYR A 20 14.62 0.00 -10.39
CA TYR A 20 14.28 -1.39 -10.65
C TYR A 20 13.67 -1.55 -12.03
N ALA A 21 14.25 -2.44 -12.83
CA ALA A 21 13.69 -2.91 -14.08
C ALA A 21 13.12 -4.32 -13.88
N VAL A 22 11.89 -4.53 -14.33
CA VAL A 22 11.21 -5.83 -14.31
C VAL A 22 10.53 -6.06 -15.65
N LYS A 23 10.47 -7.32 -16.09
CA LYS A 23 9.70 -7.74 -17.25
C LYS A 23 8.33 -8.25 -16.79
N ALA A 24 7.42 -8.47 -17.75
CA ALA A 24 6.11 -9.03 -17.45
C ALA A 24 6.27 -10.41 -16.77
N GLY A 25 5.61 -10.60 -15.62
CA GLY A 25 5.66 -11.85 -14.85
C GLY A 25 6.78 -11.92 -13.81
N ASP A 26 7.77 -11.03 -13.86
CA ASP A 26 8.87 -11.01 -12.88
C ASP A 26 8.37 -10.59 -11.50
N LYS A 27 9.07 -11.07 -10.47
CA LYS A 27 8.88 -10.66 -9.08
C LYS A 27 10.17 -10.07 -8.56
N LEU A 28 10.06 -8.89 -7.94
CA LEU A 28 11.14 -8.24 -7.22
C LEU A 28 10.89 -8.38 -5.72
N SER A 29 11.94 -8.67 -4.96
CA SER A 29 11.92 -8.63 -3.50
C SER A 29 13.08 -7.75 -3.03
N GLU A 30 12.77 -6.81 -2.16
CA GLU A 30 13.75 -5.91 -1.55
C GLU A 30 13.56 -5.97 -0.04
N LYS A 31 14.68 -5.93 0.71
CA LYS A 31 14.66 -5.92 2.17
C LYS A 31 15.45 -4.71 2.64
N ILE A 32 14.75 -3.77 3.29
CA ILE A 32 15.34 -2.58 3.87
C ILE A 32 15.33 -2.74 5.39
N ASN A 33 16.49 -2.63 6.03
CA ASN A 33 16.59 -2.66 7.48
C ASN A 33 16.33 -1.26 8.05
N ILE A 34 15.58 -1.16 9.14
CA ILE A 34 15.28 0.13 9.78
C ILE A 34 16.55 0.75 10.37
N GLU A 35 17.49 -0.10 10.79
CA GLU A 35 18.81 0.26 11.31
C GLU A 35 19.68 1.00 10.30
N ASP A 36 19.38 0.88 9.00
CA ASP A 36 20.11 1.58 7.96
C ASP A 36 19.67 3.05 7.83
N PHE A 37 18.58 3.45 8.48
CA PHE A 37 18.16 4.85 8.59
C PHE A 37 18.75 5.48 9.85
N ASP A 38 19.45 6.61 9.69
CA ASP A 38 20.27 7.19 10.76
C ASP A 38 19.44 7.58 12.00
N ASN A 39 18.17 7.96 11.80
CA ASN A 39 17.24 8.32 12.88
C ASN A 39 16.30 7.16 13.28
N GLY A 40 16.45 5.97 12.68
CA GLY A 40 15.55 4.83 12.89
C GLY A 40 14.11 5.05 12.40
N VAL A 41 13.89 6.10 11.60
CA VAL A 41 12.62 6.43 10.95
C VAL A 41 12.82 6.23 9.45
N TYR A 42 11.93 5.47 8.83
CA TYR A 42 11.91 5.33 7.38
C TYR A 42 10.79 6.18 6.78
N ASP A 43 11.06 6.77 5.62
CA ASP A 43 10.08 7.33 4.69
C ASP A 43 10.53 6.92 3.29
N PHE A 44 9.80 6.01 2.64
CA PHE A 44 10.11 5.66 1.27
C PHE A 44 8.90 5.72 0.37
N ARG A 45 9.15 6.21 -0.84
CA ARG A 45 8.16 6.40 -1.90
C ARG A 45 8.56 5.54 -3.08
N ILE A 46 7.61 4.77 -3.60
CA ILE A 46 7.80 3.91 -4.74
C ILE A 46 6.85 4.38 -5.83
N THR A 47 7.38 4.69 -7.00
CA THR A 47 6.60 5.02 -8.20
C THR A 47 6.78 3.94 -9.26
N GLY A 48 5.76 3.77 -10.09
CA GLY A 48 5.77 2.85 -11.21
C GLY A 48 4.72 3.23 -12.27
N PRO A 49 4.54 2.37 -13.29
CA PRO A 49 3.57 2.60 -14.35
C PRO A 49 2.13 2.71 -13.85
N ASN A 50 1.25 3.28 -14.67
CA ASN A 50 -0.20 3.36 -14.45
C ASN A 50 -0.58 3.93 -13.07
N GLY A 51 0.10 5.00 -12.67
CA GLY A 51 -0.14 5.68 -11.41
C GLY A 51 0.22 4.86 -10.16
N PHE A 52 0.96 3.75 -10.30
CA PHE A 52 1.42 2.97 -9.16
C PHE A 52 2.26 3.86 -8.24
N TYR A 53 1.77 4.04 -7.02
CA TYR A 53 2.45 4.80 -5.98
C TYR A 53 2.31 4.09 -4.63
N ARG A 54 3.42 3.97 -3.91
CA ARG A 54 3.45 3.53 -2.52
C ARG A 54 4.21 4.56 -1.70
N HIS A 55 3.76 4.85 -0.49
CA HIS A 55 4.51 5.68 0.45
C HIS A 55 4.39 5.08 1.83
N PHE A 56 5.49 4.59 2.37
CA PHE A 56 5.51 3.95 3.67
C PHE A 56 6.38 4.78 4.60
N THR A 57 5.80 5.17 5.74
CA THR A 57 6.50 5.80 6.86
C THR A 57 6.34 4.95 8.11
N GLY A 58 7.31 5.04 9.02
CA GLY A 58 7.30 4.31 10.27
C GLY A 58 8.67 4.22 10.92
N ASN A 59 8.75 3.45 12.00
CA ASN A 59 9.96 3.25 12.79
C ASN A 59 9.92 1.90 13.52
N LYS A 60 10.82 1.69 14.49
CA LYS A 60 10.87 0.44 15.29
C LYS A 60 9.63 0.20 16.15
N GLN A 61 8.83 1.22 16.43
CA GLN A 61 7.58 1.15 17.21
C GLN A 61 6.35 0.85 16.34
N ASN A 62 6.56 0.47 15.07
CA ASN A 62 5.49 0.03 14.19
C ASN A 62 4.69 -1.14 14.79
N PRO A 63 3.38 -1.22 14.51
CA PRO A 63 2.61 -2.42 14.82
C PRO A 63 3.21 -3.62 14.07
N GLN A 64 3.24 -4.78 14.72
CA GLN A 64 3.70 -6.03 14.11
C GLN A 64 2.62 -6.60 13.17
N ILE A 65 2.32 -5.86 12.09
CA ILE A 65 1.38 -6.26 11.06
C ILE A 65 2.09 -6.48 9.72
N VAL A 66 1.60 -7.44 8.95
CA VAL A 66 2.03 -7.65 7.56
C VAL A 66 0.87 -7.30 6.65
N ILE A 67 1.08 -6.37 5.73
CA ILE A 67 0.06 -5.88 4.80
C ILE A 67 0.42 -6.37 3.40
N LYS A 68 -0.54 -7.04 2.74
CA LYS A 68 -0.48 -7.40 1.33
C LYS A 68 -1.60 -6.71 0.59
N ALA A 69 -1.27 -5.86 -0.38
CA ALA A 69 -2.22 -5.21 -1.26
C ALA A 69 -2.25 -5.94 -2.60
N MET A 70 -3.40 -6.51 -2.97
CA MET A 70 -3.52 -7.37 -4.16
C MET A 70 -4.82 -7.05 -4.92
N PRO A 71 -4.89 -7.29 -6.24
CA PRO A 71 -6.15 -7.34 -6.95
C PRO A 71 -7.07 -8.43 -6.37
N GLU A 72 -8.35 -8.13 -6.18
CA GLU A 72 -9.33 -9.14 -5.81
C GLU A 72 -9.63 -10.06 -7.00
N GLN A 73 -9.70 -11.37 -6.72
CA GLN A 73 -10.08 -12.41 -7.66
C GLN A 73 -11.39 -13.06 -7.24
N SER A 74 -12.27 -13.35 -8.20
CA SER A 74 -13.50 -14.09 -7.99
C SER A 74 -13.56 -15.36 -8.85
N GLY A 75 -14.35 -16.32 -8.41
CA GLY A 75 -14.50 -17.63 -9.05
C GLY A 75 -13.38 -18.61 -8.67
N LEU A 76 -13.78 -19.86 -8.38
CA LEU A 76 -12.86 -20.91 -7.92
C LEU A 76 -11.91 -21.40 -9.02
N VAL A 77 -12.38 -21.40 -10.27
CA VAL A 77 -11.66 -21.99 -11.41
C VAL A 77 -10.97 -20.92 -12.26
N SER A 78 -11.68 -19.85 -12.64
CA SER A 78 -11.18 -18.83 -13.58
C SER A 78 -10.39 -17.69 -12.94
N LYS A 79 -10.50 -17.49 -11.61
CA LYS A 79 -9.83 -16.42 -10.82
C LYS A 79 -9.86 -15.06 -11.52
N LYS A 80 -11.04 -14.65 -11.99
CA LYS A 80 -11.23 -13.41 -12.73
C LYS A 80 -10.97 -12.21 -11.81
N LEU A 81 -10.23 -11.22 -12.31
CA LEU A 81 -10.02 -9.96 -11.60
C LEU A 81 -11.31 -9.15 -11.54
N THR A 82 -11.72 -8.73 -10.35
CA THR A 82 -12.96 -7.97 -10.14
C THR A 82 -12.79 -6.47 -10.38
N GLY A 83 -11.55 -5.97 -10.39
CA GLY A 83 -11.25 -4.53 -10.40
C GLY A 83 -11.13 -3.91 -9.00
N ASN A 84 -11.42 -4.68 -7.95
CA ASN A 84 -11.27 -4.22 -6.57
C ASN A 84 -9.86 -4.47 -6.03
N LEU A 85 -9.52 -3.75 -4.96
CA LEU A 85 -8.30 -3.97 -4.18
C LEU A 85 -8.65 -4.73 -2.89
N ILE A 86 -7.87 -5.74 -2.56
CA ILE A 86 -7.93 -6.44 -1.26
C ILE A 86 -6.65 -6.17 -0.47
N PHE A 87 -6.82 -5.73 0.78
CA PHE A 87 -5.76 -5.76 1.77
C PHE A 87 -5.88 -7.02 2.63
N SER A 88 -4.90 -7.91 2.53
CA SER A 88 -4.75 -9.02 3.48
C SER A 88 -3.77 -8.57 4.56
N ILE A 89 -4.28 -8.40 5.77
CA ILE A 89 -3.53 -7.85 6.91
C ILE A 89 -3.45 -8.90 8.00
N GLU A 90 -2.23 -9.38 8.26
CA GLU A 90 -1.91 -10.31 9.32
C GLU A 90 -1.41 -9.54 10.54
N ASN A 91 -2.06 -9.67 11.69
CA ASN A 91 -1.54 -9.17 12.96
C ASN A 91 -0.70 -10.27 13.63
N ARG A 92 0.61 -10.05 13.70
CA ARG A 92 1.59 -10.97 14.30
C ARG A 92 1.85 -10.71 15.77
N SER A 93 1.32 -9.65 16.34
CA SER A 93 1.47 -9.37 17.77
C SER A 93 0.57 -10.28 18.63
N SER A 94 0.83 -10.30 19.94
CA SER A 94 -0.03 -10.93 20.95
C SER A 94 -1.18 -10.02 21.39
N SER A 95 -1.26 -8.79 20.88
CA SER A 95 -2.29 -7.80 21.25
C SER A 95 -3.12 -7.39 20.04
N ALA A 96 -4.30 -6.82 20.28
CA ALA A 96 -5.12 -6.30 19.19
C ALA A 96 -4.48 -5.01 18.62
N VAL A 97 -4.60 -4.80 17.31
CA VAL A 97 -4.10 -3.59 16.62
C VAL A 97 -5.26 -2.89 15.94
N SER A 98 -5.51 -1.64 16.32
CA SER A 98 -6.53 -0.81 15.67
C SER A 98 -5.93 -0.02 14.51
N ILE A 99 -6.47 -0.21 13.32
CA ILE A 99 -6.05 0.52 12.11
C ILE A 99 -7.23 1.33 11.54
N GLN A 100 -6.90 2.34 10.74
CA GLN A 100 -7.87 3.01 9.88
C GLN A 100 -7.43 2.93 8.42
N ILE A 101 -8.39 2.69 7.54
CA ILE A 101 -8.24 2.82 6.09
C ILE A 101 -8.95 4.11 5.68
N ILE A 102 -8.18 5.04 5.10
CA ILE A 102 -8.62 6.38 4.70
C ILE A 102 -8.52 6.49 3.19
N ASP A 103 -9.58 6.96 2.54
CA ASP A 103 -9.56 7.34 1.13
C ASP A 103 -9.09 8.79 0.96
N ASN A 104 -8.00 8.98 0.23
CA ASN A 104 -7.37 10.29 0.08
C ASN A 104 -7.97 11.11 -1.08
N LYS A 105 -8.73 10.50 -2.00
CA LYS A 105 -9.16 11.17 -3.25
C LYS A 105 -10.61 10.92 -3.63
N TYR A 106 -11.08 9.68 -3.51
CA TYR A 106 -12.35 9.23 -4.06
C TYR A 106 -13.51 9.25 -3.04
N LYS A 107 -13.27 9.88 -1.88
CA LYS A 107 -14.29 10.27 -0.88
C LYS A 107 -15.10 9.11 -0.30
N THR A 108 -14.54 7.90 -0.29
CA THR A 108 -15.11 6.79 0.48
C THR A 108 -14.94 7.04 1.98
N ALA A 109 -15.92 6.62 2.79
CA ALA A 109 -15.85 6.78 4.24
C ALA A 109 -14.64 6.03 4.85
N THR A 110 -14.00 6.67 5.84
CA THR A 110 -12.92 6.05 6.63
C THR A 110 -13.44 4.80 7.35
N ARG A 111 -12.67 3.72 7.28
CA ARG A 111 -13.01 2.44 7.93
C ARG A 111 -12.03 2.17 9.07
N THR A 112 -12.54 2.06 10.29
CA THR A 112 -11.76 1.59 11.44
C THR A 112 -11.88 0.08 11.56
N VAL A 113 -10.76 -0.62 11.73
CA VAL A 113 -10.71 -2.09 11.84
C VAL A 113 -9.86 -2.49 13.05
N LEU A 114 -10.43 -3.34 13.90
CA LEU A 114 -9.70 -3.98 14.99
C LEU A 114 -9.15 -5.33 14.53
N LEU A 115 -7.83 -5.42 14.37
CA LEU A 115 -7.15 -6.66 14.02
C LEU A 115 -6.92 -7.49 15.28
N LYS A 116 -7.56 -8.65 15.37
CA LYS A 116 -7.37 -9.58 16.49
C LYS A 116 -5.91 -10.09 16.54
N PRO A 117 -5.37 -10.40 17.73
CA PRO A 117 -4.05 -11.02 17.85
C PRO A 117 -3.94 -12.27 16.98
N LYS A 118 -2.78 -12.48 16.35
CA LYS A 118 -2.46 -13.67 15.54
C LYS A 118 -3.46 -14.00 14.42
N ALA A 119 -4.27 -13.03 13.99
CA ALA A 119 -5.31 -13.23 13.00
C ALA A 119 -4.98 -12.51 11.68
N THR A 120 -5.55 -13.02 10.59
CA THR A 120 -5.54 -12.36 9.28
C THR A 120 -6.92 -11.79 8.98
N SER A 121 -6.98 -10.55 8.50
CA SER A 121 -8.20 -9.90 8.02
C SER A 121 -8.06 -9.55 6.56
N ASN A 122 -9.10 -9.85 5.78
CA ASN A 122 -9.18 -9.54 4.36
C ASN A 122 -10.17 -8.39 4.15
N LEU A 123 -9.65 -7.24 3.71
CA LEU A 123 -10.41 -6.00 3.62
C LEU A 123 -10.51 -5.59 2.16
N VAL A 124 -11.67 -5.84 1.56
CA VAL A 124 -11.96 -5.46 0.17
C VAL A 124 -12.36 -3.99 0.11
N SER A 125 -11.80 -3.28 -0.86
CA SER A 125 -12.17 -1.92 -1.24
C SER A 125 -12.82 -1.96 -2.61
N ASN A 126 -14.11 -1.64 -2.68
CA ASN A 126 -14.85 -1.62 -3.94
C ASN A 126 -14.47 -0.36 -4.73
N LEU A 127 -13.92 -0.53 -5.94
CA LEU A 127 -13.37 0.56 -6.76
C LEU A 127 -14.18 0.83 -8.03
N SER A 128 -15.32 0.16 -8.19
CA SER A 128 -16.16 0.22 -9.40
C SER A 128 -16.60 1.64 -9.76
N LYS A 129 -16.91 2.47 -8.75
CA LYS A 129 -17.29 3.88 -8.94
C LYS A 129 -16.14 4.77 -9.41
N ASN A 130 -14.90 4.31 -9.26
CA ASN A 130 -13.69 5.08 -9.55
C ASN A 130 -12.93 4.53 -10.76
N GLY A 131 -13.55 3.70 -11.60
CA GLY A 131 -12.89 3.11 -12.76
C GLY A 131 -11.69 2.22 -12.40
N ASN A 132 -11.73 1.58 -11.23
CA ASN A 132 -10.67 0.76 -10.63
C ASN A 132 -9.48 1.53 -10.05
N TRP A 133 -9.59 2.86 -9.94
CA TRP A 133 -8.57 3.67 -9.31
C TRP A 133 -8.73 3.71 -7.78
N TYR A 134 -7.61 3.80 -7.08
CA TYR A 134 -7.55 3.90 -5.63
C TYR A 134 -6.45 4.84 -5.15
N ASP A 135 -6.67 5.41 -3.98
CA ASP A 135 -5.68 6.15 -3.21
C ASP A 135 -6.02 6.03 -1.73
N LEU A 136 -5.48 5.00 -1.08
CA LEU A 136 -5.86 4.57 0.26
C LEU A 136 -4.65 4.64 1.21
N SER A 137 -4.84 5.20 2.40
CA SER A 137 -3.86 5.18 3.48
C SER A 137 -4.29 4.21 4.58
N ILE A 138 -3.36 3.37 5.05
CA ILE A 138 -3.51 2.59 6.27
C ILE A 138 -2.69 3.28 7.37
N ILE A 139 -3.35 3.63 8.46
CA ILE A 139 -2.72 4.20 9.66
C ILE A 139 -3.03 3.33 10.88
N ASN A 140 -2.18 3.39 11.90
CA ASN A 140 -2.42 2.74 13.18
C ASN A 140 -2.86 3.78 14.20
N ILE A 141 -4.03 3.57 14.81
CA ILE A 141 -4.56 4.50 15.81
C ILE A 141 -3.60 4.52 17.00
N GLY A 142 -3.16 5.73 17.39
CA GLY A 142 -2.19 5.93 18.48
C GLY A 142 -0.73 5.94 18.04
N ASN A 143 -0.42 5.65 16.77
CA ASN A 143 0.93 5.79 16.20
C ASN A 143 0.90 6.83 15.07
N SER A 144 1.42 8.03 15.33
CA SER A 144 1.43 9.14 14.38
C SER A 144 2.44 9.00 13.23
N ILE A 145 3.41 8.09 13.37
CA ILE A 145 4.51 7.92 12.40
C ILE A 145 4.16 6.82 11.38
N PHE A 146 3.44 5.77 11.81
CA PHE A 146 3.03 4.68 10.93
C PHE A 146 1.94 5.13 9.95
N LYS A 147 2.31 5.23 8.67
CA LYS A 147 1.37 5.47 7.57
C LYS A 147 1.84 4.75 6.32
N HIS A 148 0.98 3.91 5.77
CA HIS A 148 1.23 3.22 4.51
C HIS A 148 0.18 3.62 3.48
N ARG A 149 0.58 4.40 2.48
CA ARG A 149 -0.28 4.84 1.37
C ARG A 149 -0.10 3.97 0.14
N TYR A 150 -1.21 3.64 -0.50
CA TYR A 150 -1.32 2.81 -1.68
C TYR A 150 -2.18 3.56 -2.71
N SER A 151 -1.61 3.90 -3.86
CA SER A 151 -2.36 4.49 -4.97
C SER A 151 -2.02 3.83 -6.30
N GLY A 152 -2.97 3.87 -7.23
CA GLY A 152 -2.83 3.36 -8.58
C GLY A 152 -4.16 2.86 -9.12
N LYS A 153 -4.08 2.00 -10.12
CA LYS A 153 -5.23 1.39 -10.78
C LYS A 153 -5.14 -0.14 -10.72
N ILE A 154 -6.27 -0.81 -10.52
CA ILE A 154 -6.36 -2.27 -10.71
C ILE A 154 -6.59 -2.55 -12.19
N GLU A 155 -5.56 -3.08 -12.85
CA GLU A 155 -5.60 -3.49 -14.25
C GLU A 155 -6.29 -4.85 -14.39
N THR A 156 -7.39 -4.88 -15.13
CA THR A 156 -8.17 -6.11 -15.40
C THR A 156 -8.14 -6.53 -16.87
N GLY A 157 -7.45 -5.77 -17.72
CA GLY A 157 -7.49 -5.91 -19.18
C GLY A 157 -8.76 -5.34 -19.82
N GLN A 158 -9.73 -4.85 -19.05
CA GLN A 158 -10.90 -4.15 -19.56
C GLN A 158 -10.59 -2.66 -19.75
N ILE A 159 -11.13 -2.07 -20.81
CA ILE A 159 -11.05 -0.63 -21.04
C ILE A 159 -11.86 0.07 -19.95
N THR A 160 -11.22 0.94 -19.19
CA THR A 160 -11.87 1.86 -18.23
C THR A 160 -11.31 3.27 -18.43
N THR A 161 -11.61 4.19 -17.51
CA THR A 161 -11.20 5.59 -17.61
C THR A 161 -9.78 5.87 -17.09
N SER A 162 -9.19 7.00 -17.49
CA SER A 162 -8.02 7.61 -16.84
C SER A 162 -8.34 8.02 -15.40
N ASP A 163 -7.35 8.43 -14.60
CA ASP A 163 -7.57 8.84 -13.19
C ASP A 163 -8.68 9.92 -13.12
N PRO A 164 -9.87 9.60 -12.57
CA PRO A 164 -10.98 10.55 -12.50
C PRO A 164 -10.67 11.77 -11.64
N TYR A 165 -9.76 11.65 -10.67
CA TYR A 165 -9.36 12.77 -9.82
C TYR A 165 -8.51 13.78 -10.60
N MET A 166 -7.75 13.35 -11.61
CA MET A 166 -6.97 14.27 -12.46
C MET A 166 -7.84 15.02 -13.48
N GLY A 167 -8.98 14.45 -13.88
CA GLY A 167 -9.87 15.05 -14.89
C GLY A 167 -10.84 16.11 -14.37
N ASN A 168 -10.94 16.31 -13.05
CA ASN A 168 -11.81 17.30 -12.42
C ASN A 168 -11.07 18.61 -12.08
N ALA A 169 -10.07 18.99 -12.89
CA ALA A 169 -9.34 20.24 -12.76
C ALA A 169 -10.16 21.45 -13.23
#